data_AF-A0A931SBP6-F1
#
_entry.id   AF-A0A931SBP6-F1
#
_cell.length_a   1.000
_cell.length_b   1.000
_cell.length_c   1.000
_cell.angle_alpha   90.00
_cell.angle_beta   90.00
_cell.angle_gamma   90.00
#
_symmetry.space_group_name_H-M   'P 1'
#
loop_
_entity.id
_entity.type
_entity.pdbx_description
1 polymer ?
#
loop_
_entity_poly.entity_id
_entity_poly.type
_entity_poly.pdbx_seq_one_letter_code
_entity_poly.pdbx_strand_id
1 'polypeptide(L)' 'MSEHKNRWFYGALAIAILNPVFAGLIMGMLLMREPEMKREGAIVMIFSLIWGAIALLLAAKYGLLMKP' A
#
# COMPACT_ATOMS: atom_id res chain seq x y z
N MET A 1 -9.21 20.17 17.66
CA MET A 1 -9.17 20.12 16.18
C MET A 1 -10.51 19.56 15.72
N SER A 2 -11.31 20.26 14.92
CA SER A 2 -12.66 19.81 14.55
C SER A 2 -12.63 18.40 13.95
N GLU A 3 -13.54 17.51 14.37
CA GLU A 3 -13.51 16.08 14.01
C GLU A 3 -13.43 15.82 12.50
N HIS A 4 -14.00 16.72 11.69
CA HIS A 4 -13.89 16.70 10.23
C HIS A 4 -12.45 16.76 9.73
N LYS A 5 -11.60 17.59 10.33
CA LYS A 5 -10.19 17.75 9.92
C LYS A 5 -9.37 16.49 10.20
N ASN A 6 -9.75 15.75 11.25
CA ASN A 6 -9.05 14.54 11.67
C ASN A 6 -9.29 13.37 10.70
N ARG A 7 -10.54 13.16 10.27
CA ARG A 7 -10.91 12.10 9.31
C ARG A 7 -10.20 12.22 7.96
N TRP A 8 -10.15 13.42 7.40
CA TRP A 8 -9.49 13.65 6.11
C TRP A 8 -7.97 13.47 6.19
N PHE A 9 -7.35 13.80 7.32
CA PHE A 9 -5.92 13.55 7.55
C PHE A 9 -5.62 12.04 7.58
N TYR A 10 -6.38 11.24 8.33
CA TYR A 10 -6.21 9.79 8.34
C TYR A 10 -6.52 9.14 6.99
N GLY A 11 -7.51 9.65 6.25
CA GLY A 11 -7.79 9.21 4.88
C GLY A 11 -6.64 9.49 3.92
N ALA A 12 -6.09 10.71 3.95
CA ALA A 12 -4.92 11.07 3.14
C ALA A 12 -3.69 10.23 3.51
N LEU A 13 -3.50 9.97 4.81
CA LEU A 13 -2.42 9.12 5.31
C LEU A 13 -2.58 7.67 4.82
N ALA A 14 -3.79 7.11 4.88
CA ALA A 14 -4.07 5.77 4.38
C ALA A 14 -3.82 5.65 2.87
N ILE A 15 -4.27 6.64 2.08
CA ILE A 15 -4.02 6.69 0.64
C ILE A 15 -2.52 6.77 0.35
N ALA A 16 -1.78 7.63 1.05
CA ALA A 16 -0.34 7.77 0.87
C ALA A 16 0.42 6.47 1.19
N ILE A 17 0.01 5.74 2.24
CA ILE A 17 0.63 4.48 2.65
C ILE A 17 0.28 3.33 1.70
N LEU A 18 -0.95 3.28 1.17
CA LEU A 18 -1.41 2.22 0.26
C LEU A 18 -0.99 2.44 -1.19
N ASN A 19 -0.72 3.68 -1.61
CA ASN A 19 -0.34 3.99 -2.98
C ASN A 19 0.89 3.18 -3.50
N PRO A 20 1.99 3.01 -2.72
CA PRO A 20 3.11 2.16 -3.10
C PRO A 20 2.71 0.70 -3.41
N VAL A 21 1.66 0.18 -2.77
CA VAL A 21 1.15 -1.18 -3.05
C VAL A 21 0.56 -1.23 -4.45
N PHE A 22 -0.38 -0.34 -4.77
CA PHE A 22 -1.03 -0.35 -6.08
C PHE A 22 -0.05 0.00 -7.21
N ALA A 23 0.79 1.02 -7.01
CA ALA A 23 1.80 1.40 -7.99
C ALA A 23 2.80 0.26 -8.25
N GLY A 24 3.27 -0.40 -7.19
CA GLY A 24 4.20 -1.50 -7.31
C GLY A 24 3.57 -2.77 -7.89
N LEU A 25 2.31 -3.09 -7.59
CA LEU A 25 1.60 -4.18 -8.26
C LEU A 25 1.43 -3.92 -9.77
N ILE A 26 1.02 -2.71 -10.17
CA ILE A 26 0.86 -2.35 -11.59
C ILE A 26 2.20 -2.43 -12.31
N MET A 27 3.26 -1.83 -11.76
CA MET A 27 4.59 -1.84 -12.36
C MET A 27 5.18 -3.25 -12.40
N GLY A 28 5.04 -4.02 -11.33
CA GLY A 28 5.50 -5.41 -11.29
C GLY A 28 4.82 -6.27 -12.36
N MET A 29 3.49 -6.13 -12.53
CA MET A 29 2.76 -6.82 -13.60
C MET A 29 3.22 -6.41 -15.01
N LEU A 30 3.49 -5.12 -15.23
CA LEU A 30 4.01 -4.64 -16.52
C LEU A 30 5.39 -5.23 -16.82
N LEU A 31 6.30 -5.20 -15.85
CA LEU A 31 7.64 -5.78 -15.98
C LEU A 31 7.62 -7.30 -16.21
N MET A 32 6.66 -8.01 -15.61
CA MET A 32 6.50 -9.45 -15.84
C MET A 32 6.00 -9.82 -17.24
N ARG A 33 5.45 -8.86 -18.00
CA ARG A 33 5.09 -9.08 -19.41
C ARG A 33 6.32 -9.04 -20.31
N GLU A 34 7.36 -8.34 -19.91
CA GLU A 34 8.63 -8.30 -20.63
C GLU A 34 9.47 -9.54 -20.30
N PRO A 35 9.81 -10.41 -21.28
CA PRO A 35 10.52 -11.67 -21.03
C PRO A 35 11.84 -11.51 -20.29
N GLU A 36 12.54 -10.39 -20.54
CA GLU A 36 13.84 -10.06 -19.96
C GLU A 36 13.74 -9.53 -18.53
N MET A 37 12.58 -8.97 -18.14
CA MET A 37 12.38 -8.29 -16.85
C MET A 37 11.47 -9.05 -15.87
N LYS A 38 11.18 -10.33 -16.15
CA LYS A 38 10.28 -11.15 -15.33
C LYS A 38 10.72 -11.24 -13.88
N ARG A 39 12.04 -11.30 -13.64
CA ARG A 39 12.59 -11.43 -12.29
C ARG A 39 12.42 -10.13 -11.50
N GLU A 40 12.70 -9.01 -12.12
CA GLU A 40 12.54 -7.66 -11.58
C GLU A 40 11.07 -7.40 -11.26
N GLY A 41 10.17 -7.74 -12.19
CA GLY A 41 8.73 -7.60 -11.97
C GLY A 41 8.22 -8.44 -10.79
N ALA A 42 8.70 -9.69 -10.65
CA ALA A 42 8.37 -10.53 -9.50
C ALA A 42 8.90 -9.96 -8.18
N ILE A 43 10.12 -9.41 -8.18
CA ILE A 43 10.70 -8.73 -7.00
C ILE A 43 9.81 -7.54 -6.60
N VAL A 44 9.47 -6.67 -7.56
CA VAL A 44 8.62 -5.50 -7.30
C VAL A 44 7.25 -5.92 -6.76
N MET A 45 6.64 -6.98 -7.31
CA MET A 45 5.39 -7.53 -6.79
C MET A 45 5.53 -8.02 -5.34
N ILE A 46 6.57 -8.78 -5.02
CA ILE A 46 6.81 -9.29 -3.66
C ILE A 46 6.97 -8.12 -2.67
N PHE A 47 7.78 -7.11 -3.01
CA PHE A 47 7.94 -5.92 -2.18
C PHE A 47 6.63 -5.18 -1.97
N SER A 48 5.80 -5.06 -3.01
CA SER A 48 4.49 -4.40 -2.92
C SER A 48 3.54 -5.13 -1.97
N LEU A 49 3.53 -6.47 -2.03
CA LEU A 49 2.72 -7.30 -1.14
C LEU A 49 3.20 -7.24 0.31
N ILE A 50 4.51 -7.32 0.54
CA ILE A 50 5.11 -7.17 1.87
C ILE A 50 4.77 -5.80 2.45
N TRP A 51 4.91 -4.74 1.65
CA TRP A 51 4.53 -3.39 2.08
C TRP A 51 3.04 -3.30 2.41
N GLY A 52 2.17 -3.89 1.58
CA GLY A 52 0.73 -3.95 1.86
C GLY A 52 0.40 -4.64 3.18
N ALA A 53 1.08 -5.75 3.48
CA ALA A 53 0.92 -6.44 4.75
C ALA A 53 1.35 -5.56 5.94
N ILE A 54 2.51 -4.90 5.83
CA ILE A 54 3.01 -3.96 6.86
C ILE A 54 2.02 -2.80 7.05
N ALA A 55 1.54 -2.20 5.96
CA ALA A 55 0.57 -1.12 5.98
C ALA A 55 -0.73 -1.51 6.70
N LEU A 56 -1.26 -2.70 6.41
CA LEU A 56 -2.46 -3.22 7.06
C LEU A 56 -2.24 -3.48 8.56
N LEU A 57 -1.09 -4.05 8.94
CA LEU A 57 -0.74 -4.23 10.35
C LEU A 57 -0.64 -2.90 11.10
N LEU A 58 -0.04 -1.89 10.48
CA LEU A 58 0.03 -0.54 11.04
C LEU A 58 -1.36 0.10 11.14
N ALA A 59 -2.19 -0.01 10.10
CA ALA A 59 -3.55 0.52 10.12
C ALA A 59 -4.42 -0.15 11.21
N ALA A 60 -4.27 -1.46 11.40
CA ALA A 60 -4.94 -2.21 12.46
C ALA A 60 -4.44 -1.77 13.85
N LYS A 61 -3.12 -1.68 14.05
CA LYS A 61 -2.50 -1.27 15.33
C LYS A 61 -2.87 0.16 15.74
N TYR A 62 -2.90 1.08 14.79
CA TYR A 62 -3.11 2.51 15.04
C TYR A 62 -4.57 2.96 14.84
N GLY A 63 -5.52 2.02 14.78
CA GLY A 63 -6.93 2.31 15.01
C GLY A 63 -7.76 2.75 13.79
N LEU A 64 -7.29 2.52 12.56
CA LEU A 64 -8.14 2.73 11.37
C LEU A 64 -9.21 1.61 11.22
N LEU A 65 -9.01 0.47 11.90
CA LEU A 65 -9.91 -0.70 11.91
C LEU A 65 -10.42 -1.12 13.31
N MET A 66 -9.94 -0.50 14.39
CA MET A 66 -10.45 -0.76 15.74
C MET A 66 -11.12 0.49 16.30
N LYS A 67 -12.43 0.57 16.09
CA LYS A 67 -13.37 1.23 16.99
C LYS A 67 -14.17 0.13 17.70
N PRO A 68 -14.23 0.09 19.05
CA PRO A 68 -15.46 -0.35 19.69
C PRO A 68 -16.59 0.66 19.43
#